data_AF-A0A815MDH3-F1
#
_entry.id   AF-A0A815MDH3-F1
#
_cell.length_a   1.000
_cell.length_b   1.000
_cell.length_c   1.000
_cell.angle_alpha   90.00
_cell.angle_beta   90.00
_cell.angle_gamma   90.00
#
_symmetry.space_group_name_H-M   'P 1'
#
loop_
_entity.id
_entity.type
_entity.pdbx_description
1 polymer ?
#
loop_
_entity_poly.entity_id
_entity_poly.type
_entity_poly.pdbx_seq_one_letter_code
_entity_poly.pdbx_strand_id
1 'polypeptide(L)'
;MQTINDIQFNNNLYSQVNQWALILYQMNGPSIAIPLPYAHLMTFIQVFDDIARCQHHIDTNKEKLFTLFAYSENIETWLLNNKIPDHLDEIIIFCLPSDNQQYLKSWARRYTDKIKDINSYDELERDLLLFGMKYIKKLFSYFQDDEGILNLLKADYKKLGLALIDSFAKEINKQDTYINTSVETT
;
A
#
# COMPACT_ATOMS: atom_id res chain seq x y z
N MET A 1 -1.71 -13.70 13.34
CA MET A 1 -1.88 -12.30 12.90
C MET A 1 -1.43 -12.26 11.45
N GLN A 2 -2.28 -11.78 10.53
CA GLN A 2 -1.88 -11.62 9.12
C GLN A 2 -0.89 -10.45 9.01
N THR A 3 0.01 -10.56 8.03
CA THR A 3 1.09 -9.62 7.73
C THR A 3 1.10 -9.26 6.26
N ILE A 4 1.94 -8.30 5.88
CA ILE A 4 2.19 -7.94 4.48
C ILE A 4 2.63 -9.11 3.60
N ASN A 5 3.31 -10.11 4.17
CA ASN A 5 3.72 -11.31 3.45
C ASN A 5 2.54 -12.23 3.08
N ASP A 6 1.40 -12.08 3.76
CA ASP A 6 0.22 -12.91 3.54
C ASP A 6 -0.65 -12.42 2.37
N ILE A 7 -0.28 -11.29 1.75
CA ILE A 7 -0.93 -10.81 0.53
C ILE A 7 -0.62 -11.76 -0.63
N GLN A 8 -1.65 -12.36 -1.20
CA GLN A 8 -1.54 -13.25 -2.36
C GLN A 8 -2.07 -12.53 -3.61
N PHE A 9 -1.16 -12.09 -4.48
CA PHE A 9 -1.53 -11.37 -5.70
C PHE A 9 -2.35 -12.27 -6.64
N ASN A 10 -3.53 -11.79 -7.06
CA ASN A 10 -4.39 -12.52 -7.99
C ASN A 10 -3.93 -12.26 -9.44
N ASN A 11 -2.96 -13.07 -9.87
CA ASN A 11 -2.41 -13.05 -11.23
C ASN A 11 -3.47 -13.21 -12.33
N ASN A 12 -4.56 -13.96 -12.09
CA ASN A 12 -5.55 -14.22 -13.14
C ASN A 12 -6.37 -12.97 -13.48
N LEU A 13 -6.54 -12.05 -12.53
CA LEU A 13 -7.34 -10.85 -12.69
C LEU A 13 -6.46 -9.61 -12.92
N TYR A 14 -5.50 -9.37 -12.02
CA TYR A 14 -4.79 -8.09 -11.97
C TYR A 14 -3.56 -8.03 -12.89
N SER A 15 -3.03 -9.15 -13.39
CA SER A 15 -1.92 -9.09 -14.36
C SER A 15 -2.35 -8.50 -15.71
N GLN A 16 -3.64 -8.61 -16.05
CA GLN A 16 -4.17 -8.19 -17.34
C GLN A 16 -4.40 -6.68 -17.42
N VAL A 17 -4.57 -5.99 -16.29
CA VAL A 17 -4.82 -4.55 -16.27
C VAL A 17 -3.53 -3.76 -16.47
N ASN A 18 -3.64 -2.54 -17.02
CA ASN A 18 -2.49 -1.67 -17.28
C ASN A 18 -2.03 -0.88 -16.05
N GLN A 19 -2.77 -0.90 -14.95
CA GLN A 19 -2.41 -0.21 -13.70
C GLN A 19 -2.07 -1.26 -12.66
N TRP A 20 -0.89 -1.18 -12.05
CA TRP A 20 -0.44 -2.15 -11.05
C TRP A 20 -0.11 -1.45 -9.74
N ALA A 21 -0.39 -2.12 -8.63
CA ALA A 21 -0.08 -1.63 -7.29
C ALA A 21 0.99 -2.52 -6.66
N LEU A 22 2.09 -1.92 -6.23
CA LEU A 22 3.22 -2.64 -5.65
C LEU A 22 3.46 -2.18 -4.21
N ILE A 23 3.99 -3.07 -3.37
CA ILE A 23 4.60 -2.69 -2.09
C ILE A 23 6.07 -3.10 -2.07
N LEU A 24 6.95 -2.22 -1.60
CA LEU A 24 8.37 -2.46 -1.33
C LEU A 24 8.69 -2.18 0.16
N TYR A 25 9.02 -3.20 0.97
CA TYR A 25 9.03 -3.05 2.44
C TYR A 25 10.19 -3.70 3.22
N GLN A 26 11.11 -4.48 2.61
CA GLN A 26 12.12 -5.17 3.43
C GLN A 26 13.10 -4.21 4.08
N MET A 27 13.25 -4.32 5.38
CA MET A 27 14.30 -3.63 6.13
C MET A 27 15.60 -4.43 6.06
N ASN A 28 16.74 -3.74 5.97
CA ASN A 28 18.06 -4.37 6.10
C ASN A 28 18.16 -5.03 7.50
N GLY A 29 17.89 -6.33 7.61
CA GLY A 29 17.81 -7.05 8.88
C GLY A 29 16.72 -8.14 8.90
N PRO A 30 16.34 -8.66 10.08
CA PRO A 30 15.23 -9.60 10.19
C PRO A 30 13.94 -8.97 9.64
N SER A 31 13.18 -9.73 8.84
CA SER A 31 11.92 -9.31 8.24
C SER A 31 10.99 -8.72 9.31
N ILE A 32 10.71 -7.43 9.22
CA ILE A 32 9.72 -6.81 10.10
C ILE A 32 8.35 -7.37 9.71
N ALA A 33 7.70 -8.00 10.68
CA ALA A 33 6.31 -8.41 10.53
C ALA A 33 5.44 -7.17 10.54
N ILE A 34 5.05 -6.69 9.36
CA ILE A 34 4.11 -5.60 9.20
C ILE A 34 2.68 -6.16 9.36
N PRO A 35 2.00 -6.04 10.52
CA PRO A 35 0.60 -6.46 10.67
C PRO A 35 -0.33 -5.83 9.64
N LEU A 36 -1.03 -6.69 8.92
CA LEU A 36 -2.15 -6.34 8.04
C LEU A 36 -3.28 -7.36 8.28
N PRO A 37 -4.13 -7.15 9.31
CA PRO A 37 -5.29 -7.99 9.59
C PRO A 37 -6.15 -8.38 8.37
N TYR A 38 -6.24 -7.50 7.37
CA TYR A 38 -7.01 -7.71 6.14
C TYR A 38 -6.14 -7.96 4.90
N ALA A 39 -4.92 -8.47 5.05
CA ALA A 39 -4.00 -8.78 3.94
C ALA A 39 -4.64 -9.61 2.82
N HIS A 40 -5.49 -10.59 3.18
CA HIS A 40 -6.21 -11.45 2.23
C HIS A 40 -7.19 -10.69 1.30
N LEU A 41 -7.55 -9.44 1.60
CA LEU A 41 -8.37 -8.59 0.73
C LEU A 41 -7.53 -7.77 -0.26
N MET A 42 -6.22 -7.67 -0.04
CA MET A 42 -5.30 -6.85 -0.81
C MET A 42 -4.70 -7.58 -2.02
N THR A 43 -5.44 -8.52 -2.61
CA THR A 43 -4.98 -9.38 -3.71
C THR A 43 -4.63 -8.61 -5.00
N PHE A 44 -4.94 -7.32 -5.05
CA PHE A 44 -4.56 -6.40 -6.12
C PHE A 44 -3.14 -5.84 -5.98
N ILE A 45 -2.44 -6.14 -4.88
CA ILE A 45 -1.10 -5.65 -4.59
C ILE A 45 -0.09 -6.77 -4.80
N GLN A 46 0.99 -6.46 -5.52
CA GLN A 46 2.16 -7.31 -5.59
C GLN A 46 3.21 -6.85 -4.59
N VAL A 47 3.66 -7.78 -3.73
CA VAL A 47 4.56 -7.48 -2.62
C VAL A 47 5.99 -7.85 -2.99
N PHE A 48 6.90 -6.93 -2.71
CA PHE A 48 8.35 -7.06 -2.89
C PHE A 48 9.04 -6.76 -1.56
N ASP A 49 9.81 -7.73 -1.12
CA ASP A 49 10.80 -7.58 -0.07
C ASP A 49 12.08 -6.96 -0.66
N ASP A 50 12.55 -7.38 -1.82
CA ASP A 50 13.84 -6.90 -2.35
C ASP A 50 13.75 -5.75 -3.39
N ILE A 51 14.62 -4.73 -3.26
CA ILE A 51 14.72 -3.60 -4.20
C ILE A 51 15.05 -4.09 -5.62
N ALA A 52 16.01 -5.02 -5.75
CA ALA A 52 16.45 -5.47 -7.07
C ALA A 52 15.34 -6.23 -7.81
N ARG A 53 14.58 -7.09 -7.11
CA ARG A 53 13.38 -7.75 -7.63
C ARG A 53 12.29 -6.77 -8.01
N CYS A 54 12.02 -5.76 -7.18
CA CYS A 54 11.02 -4.72 -7.47
C CYS A 54 11.41 -3.91 -8.72
N GLN A 55 12.66 -3.45 -8.80
CA GLN A 55 13.18 -2.73 -9.96
C GLN A 55 13.12 -3.57 -11.23
N HIS A 56 13.61 -4.82 -11.18
CA HIS A 56 13.57 -5.72 -12.33
C HIS A 56 12.14 -5.93 -12.82
N HIS A 57 11.20 -6.06 -11.89
CA HIS A 57 9.79 -6.20 -12.20
C HIS A 57 9.21 -4.96 -12.90
N ILE A 58 9.49 -3.76 -12.39
CA ILE A 58 9.08 -2.50 -13.04
C ILE A 58 9.71 -2.39 -14.44
N ASP A 59 10.99 -2.69 -14.60
CA ASP A 59 11.71 -2.55 -15.88
C ASP A 59 11.24 -3.51 -16.97
N THR A 60 10.76 -4.69 -16.58
CA THR A 60 10.31 -5.73 -17.52
C THR A 60 8.85 -5.56 -17.96
N ASN A 61 8.08 -4.70 -17.28
CA ASN A 61 6.64 -4.49 -17.51
C ASN A 61 6.38 -3.01 -17.88
N LYS A 62 7.05 -2.52 -18.95
CA LYS A 62 7.05 -1.10 -19.35
C LYS A 62 5.70 -0.59 -19.85
N GLU A 63 4.80 -1.49 -20.23
CA GLU A 63 3.44 -1.20 -20.65
C GLU A 63 2.49 -0.95 -19.46
N LYS A 64 2.94 -1.22 -18.22
CA LYS A 64 2.17 -1.02 -17.00
C LYS A 64 2.49 0.34 -16.39
N LEU A 65 1.47 0.93 -15.76
CA LEU A 65 1.55 2.12 -14.95
C LEU A 65 1.53 1.71 -13.48
N PHE A 66 2.57 2.06 -12.74
CA PHE A 66 2.75 1.58 -11.36
C PHE A 66 2.40 2.66 -10.32
N THR A 67 1.64 2.24 -9.31
CA THR A 67 1.62 2.91 -8.00
C THR A 67 2.44 2.07 -7.03
N LEU A 68 3.45 2.67 -6.39
CA LEU A 68 4.33 2.00 -5.44
C LEU A 68 4.14 2.55 -4.03
N PHE A 69 3.85 1.66 -3.10
CA PHE A 69 3.95 1.92 -1.67
C PHE A 69 5.32 1.46 -1.20
N ALA A 70 6.16 2.35 -0.70
CA ALA A 70 7.52 2.00 -0.33
C ALA A 70 7.87 2.44 1.09
N TYR A 71 8.56 1.58 1.82
CA TYR A 71 9.14 1.93 3.11
C TYR A 71 10.21 3.01 2.94
N SER A 72 10.24 4.00 3.85
CA SER A 72 11.13 5.17 3.83
C SER A 72 12.59 4.83 3.50
N GLU A 73 13.20 3.92 4.25
CA GLU A 73 14.61 3.56 4.03
C GLU A 73 14.87 2.94 2.65
N ASN A 74 13.91 2.16 2.15
CA ASN A 74 14.05 1.47 0.86
C ASN A 74 13.90 2.43 -0.30
N ILE A 75 12.92 3.32 -0.23
CA ILE A 75 12.73 4.32 -1.29
C ILE A 75 13.90 5.30 -1.29
N GLU A 76 14.42 5.68 -0.13
CA GLU A 76 15.64 6.50 -0.05
C GLU A 76 16.82 5.78 -0.69
N THR A 77 17.09 4.54 -0.29
CA THR A 77 18.19 3.73 -0.83
C THR A 77 18.06 3.51 -2.34
N TRP A 78 16.84 3.24 -2.81
CA TRP A 78 16.58 3.00 -4.23
C TRP A 78 16.83 4.26 -5.07
N LEU A 79 16.27 5.41 -4.66
CA LEU A 79 16.36 6.67 -5.40
C LEU A 79 17.72 7.38 -5.28
N LEU A 80 18.56 7.01 -4.31
CA LEU A 80 19.96 7.45 -4.28
C LEU A 80 20.80 6.83 -5.41
N ASN A 81 20.40 5.65 -5.89
CA ASN A 81 21.19 4.86 -6.83
C ASN A 81 20.55 4.76 -8.22
N ASN A 82 19.29 5.14 -8.38
CA ASN A 82 18.52 4.92 -9.61
C ASN A 82 17.68 6.13 -9.99
N LYS A 83 17.46 6.31 -11.29
CA LYS A 83 16.45 7.24 -11.81
C LYS A 83 15.07 6.60 -11.62
N ILE A 84 14.08 7.40 -11.24
CA ILE A 84 12.68 6.95 -11.23
C ILE A 84 12.25 6.55 -12.65
N PRO A 85 11.73 5.32 -12.86
CA PRO A 85 11.16 4.92 -14.15
C PRO A 85 9.96 5.80 -14.53
N ASP A 86 9.84 6.17 -15.80
CA ASP A 86 8.82 7.14 -16.24
C ASP A 86 7.38 6.60 -16.02
N HIS A 87 7.21 5.28 -16.12
CA HIS A 87 5.96 4.53 -15.93
C HIS A 87 5.66 4.17 -14.47
N LEU A 88 6.48 4.64 -13.52
CA LEU A 88 6.11 4.73 -12.11
C LEU A 88 5.33 6.04 -11.92
N ASP A 89 4.01 5.99 -11.79
CA ASP A 89 3.14 7.16 -11.75
C ASP A 89 3.13 7.84 -10.38
N GLU A 90 2.97 7.01 -9.35
CA GLU A 90 2.76 7.45 -7.98
C GLU A 90 3.62 6.63 -7.02
N ILE A 91 4.24 7.33 -6.08
CA ILE A 91 4.95 6.76 -4.93
C ILE A 91 4.28 7.27 -3.67
N ILE A 92 3.89 6.35 -2.80
CA ILE A 92 3.40 6.62 -1.45
C ILE A 92 4.41 6.04 -0.48
N ILE A 93 4.99 6.89 0.37
CA ILE A 93 5.98 6.45 1.33
C ILE A 93 5.29 6.12 2.64
N PHE A 94 5.66 5.01 3.28
CA PHE A 94 5.29 4.76 4.66
C PHE A 94 6.54 4.63 5.53
N CYS A 95 6.47 5.09 6.77
CA CYS A 95 7.62 5.24 7.66
C CYS A 95 7.24 4.90 9.10
N LEU A 96 8.21 4.47 9.93
CA LEU A 96 7.92 4.21 11.34
C LEU A 96 7.56 5.53 12.06
N PRO A 97 6.76 5.49 13.14
CA PRO A 97 6.48 6.70 13.94
C PRO A 97 7.73 7.39 14.50
N SER A 98 8.81 6.61 14.69
CA SER A 98 10.12 7.11 15.13
C SER A 98 10.92 7.83 14.04
N ASP A 99 10.55 7.67 12.77
CA ASP A 99 11.29 8.27 11.66
C ASP A 99 11.11 9.78 11.65
N ASN A 100 12.16 10.50 11.25
CA ASN A 100 12.11 11.95 11.12
C ASN A 100 11.29 12.34 9.88
N GLN A 101 9.97 12.42 10.04
CA GLN A 101 9.05 12.79 8.96
C GLN A 101 9.36 14.15 8.33
N GLN A 102 9.92 15.10 9.09
CA GLN A 102 10.29 16.41 8.55
C GLN A 102 11.49 16.31 7.60
N TYR A 103 12.48 15.50 7.95
CA TYR A 103 13.58 15.16 7.05
C TYR A 103 13.04 14.46 5.80
N LEU A 104 12.22 13.42 5.95
CA LEU A 104 11.68 12.64 4.84
C LEU A 104 10.84 13.52 3.88
N LYS A 105 9.98 14.39 4.42
CA LYS A 105 9.23 15.39 3.64
C LYS A 105 10.17 16.34 2.89
N SER A 106 11.25 16.79 3.52
CA SER A 106 12.23 17.68 2.88
C SER A 106 13.01 16.98 1.78
N TRP A 107 13.40 15.72 2.01
CA TRP A 107 14.07 14.85 1.05
C TRP A 107 13.18 14.58 -0.17
N ALA A 108 11.90 14.27 0.05
CA ALA A 108 10.90 13.92 -0.95
C ALA A 108 10.50 15.09 -1.86
N ARG A 109 10.73 16.34 -1.44
CA ARG A 109 10.43 17.54 -2.25
C ARG A 109 11.14 17.57 -3.61
N ARG A 110 12.19 16.78 -3.80
CA ARG A 110 12.91 16.65 -5.07
C ARG A 110 12.18 15.78 -6.09
N TYR A 111 11.17 15.03 -5.66
CA TYR A 111 10.42 14.07 -6.46
C TYR A 111 8.91 14.30 -6.37
N THR A 112 8.46 15.55 -6.18
CA THR A 112 7.03 15.89 -5.96
C THR A 112 6.11 15.50 -7.12
N ASP A 113 6.67 15.33 -8.31
CA ASP A 113 5.97 14.84 -9.48
C ASP A 113 5.58 13.36 -9.33
N LYS A 114 6.31 12.57 -8.54
CA LYS A 114 6.07 11.14 -8.31
C LYS A 114 5.64 10.81 -6.88
N ILE A 115 6.30 11.35 -5.85
CA ILE A 115 5.94 11.14 -4.44
C ILE A 115 4.70 11.98 -4.12
N LYS A 116 3.59 11.29 -3.82
CA LYS A 116 2.28 11.93 -3.55
C LYS A 116 1.95 12.02 -2.08
N ASP A 117 2.41 11.06 -1.29
CA ASP A 117 2.10 11.04 0.14
C ASP A 117 3.20 10.39 0.98
N ILE A 118 3.21 10.73 2.27
CA ILE A 118 4.12 10.18 3.27
C ILE A 118 3.31 9.90 4.54
N ASN A 119 3.06 8.62 4.79
CA ASN A 119 2.14 8.17 5.82
C ASN A 119 2.87 7.45 6.95
N SER A 120 2.25 7.43 8.13
CA SER A 120 2.76 6.62 9.22
C SER A 120 2.50 5.15 8.93
N TYR A 121 3.43 4.30 9.36
CA TYR A 121 3.31 2.86 9.32
C TYR A 121 1.99 2.35 9.92
N ASP A 122 1.52 2.96 11.02
CA ASP A 122 0.28 2.58 11.70
C ASP A 122 -0.98 2.84 10.86
N GLU A 123 -0.87 3.67 9.82
CA GLU A 123 -1.95 4.06 8.92
C GLU A 123 -1.96 3.21 7.64
N LEU A 124 -0.91 2.40 7.41
CA LEU A 124 -0.70 1.70 6.16
C LEU A 124 -1.88 0.81 5.76
N GLU A 125 -2.44 0.02 6.69
CA GLU A 125 -3.60 -0.83 6.36
C GLU A 125 -4.78 -0.01 5.85
N ARG A 126 -5.11 1.09 6.55
CA ARG A 126 -6.21 1.99 6.18
C ARG A 126 -5.99 2.58 4.80
N ASP A 127 -4.76 3.02 4.52
CA ASP A 127 -4.41 3.63 3.24
C ASP A 127 -4.45 2.62 2.09
N LEU A 128 -3.98 1.39 2.32
CA LEU A 128 -4.07 0.30 1.36
C LEU A 128 -5.52 -0.10 1.07
N LEU A 129 -6.39 -0.13 2.09
CA LEU A 129 -7.83 -0.39 1.92
C LEU A 129 -8.50 0.73 1.10
N LEU A 130 -8.23 2.00 1.44
CA LEU A 130 -8.72 3.17 0.70
C LEU A 130 -8.24 3.18 -0.75
N PHE A 131 -6.96 2.91 -0.96
CA PHE A 131 -6.38 2.77 -2.28
C PHE A 131 -7.04 1.63 -3.06
N GLY A 132 -7.21 0.46 -2.44
CA GLY A 132 -7.86 -0.70 -3.05
C GLY A 132 -9.28 -0.39 -3.52
N MET A 133 -10.07 0.33 -2.74
CA MET A 133 -11.40 0.77 -3.15
C MET A 133 -11.35 1.68 -4.37
N LYS A 134 -10.46 2.69 -4.38
CA LYS A 134 -10.27 3.59 -5.52
C LYS A 134 -9.81 2.84 -6.77
N TYR A 135 -8.86 1.92 -6.59
CA TYR A 135 -8.28 1.09 -7.65
C TYR A 135 -9.34 0.17 -8.28
N ILE A 136 -10.07 -0.61 -7.48
CA ILE A 136 -11.15 -1.47 -7.98
C ILE A 136 -12.23 -0.66 -8.69
N LYS A 137 -12.60 0.51 -8.16
CA LYS A 137 -13.58 1.39 -8.81
C LYS A 137 -13.10 1.86 -10.19
N LYS A 138 -11.81 2.14 -10.37
CA LYS A 138 -11.23 2.43 -11.70
C LYS A 138 -11.35 1.23 -12.63
N LEU A 139 -11.19 0.00 -12.11
CA LEU A 139 -11.29 -1.22 -12.92
C LEU A 139 -12.71 -1.51 -13.43
N PHE A 140 -13.76 -0.94 -12.84
CA PHE A 140 -15.13 -1.14 -13.34
C PHE A 140 -15.30 -0.71 -14.80
N SER A 141 -14.64 0.35 -15.24
CA SER A 141 -14.70 0.78 -16.64
C SER A 141 -13.89 -0.12 -17.59
N TYR A 142 -12.88 -0.82 -17.07
CA TYR A 142 -12.05 -1.74 -17.87
C TYR A 142 -12.80 -3.05 -18.17
N PHE A 143 -13.65 -3.50 -17.25
CA PHE A 143 -14.38 -4.76 -17.36
C PHE A 143 -15.89 -4.54 -17.54
N GLN A 144 -16.30 -3.43 -18.17
CA GLN A 144 -17.72 -3.09 -18.36
C GLN A 144 -18.49 -4.17 -19.14
N ASP A 145 -17.80 -4.90 -20.03
CA ASP A 145 -18.37 -5.92 -20.90
C ASP A 145 -18.21 -7.35 -20.34
N ASP A 146 -17.52 -7.53 -19.21
CA ASP A 146 -17.37 -8.82 -18.51
C ASP A 146 -18.14 -8.78 -17.19
N GLU A 147 -19.42 -9.20 -17.24
CA GLU A 147 -20.29 -9.20 -16.07
C GLU A 147 -19.77 -10.08 -14.92
N GLY A 148 -19.06 -11.17 -15.25
CA GLY A 148 -18.49 -12.08 -14.26
C GLY A 148 -17.40 -11.39 -13.45
N ILE A 149 -16.42 -10.80 -14.12
CA ILE A 149 -15.34 -10.04 -13.47
C ILE A 149 -15.91 -8.81 -12.75
N LEU A 150 -16.86 -8.11 -13.34
CA LEU A 150 -17.48 -6.94 -12.72
C LEU A 150 -18.17 -7.29 -11.40
N ASN A 151 -18.86 -8.43 -11.33
CA ASN A 151 -19.49 -8.90 -10.09
C ASN A 151 -18.45 -9.28 -9.02
N LEU A 152 -17.33 -9.88 -9.41
CA LEU A 152 -16.20 -10.15 -8.50
C LEU A 152 -15.62 -8.85 -7.94
N LEU A 153 -15.33 -7.87 -8.81
CA LEU A 153 -14.80 -6.57 -8.41
C LEU A 153 -15.77 -5.82 -7.48
N LYS A 154 -17.08 -5.85 -7.74
CA LYS A 154 -18.08 -5.26 -6.84
C LYS A 154 -18.10 -5.94 -5.46
N ALA A 155 -17.95 -7.26 -5.42
CA ALA A 155 -17.88 -8.01 -4.17
C ALA A 155 -16.62 -7.63 -3.38
N ASP A 156 -15.47 -7.54 -4.03
CA ASP A 156 -14.21 -7.15 -3.39
C ASP A 156 -14.23 -5.69 -2.93
N TYR A 157 -14.80 -4.77 -3.71
CA TYR A 157 -15.04 -3.38 -3.29
C TYR A 157 -15.87 -3.31 -1.99
N LYS A 158 -16.93 -4.13 -1.88
CA LYS A 158 -17.76 -4.20 -0.67
C LYS A 158 -16.98 -4.75 0.52
N LYS A 159 -16.18 -5.81 0.33
CA LYS A 159 -15.35 -6.38 1.41
C LYS A 159 -14.33 -5.36 1.92
N LEU A 160 -13.65 -4.64 1.03
CA LEU A 160 -12.74 -3.56 1.40
C LEU A 160 -13.46 -2.45 2.19
N GLY A 161 -14.66 -2.05 1.74
CA GLY A 161 -15.46 -1.05 2.46
C GLY A 161 -15.84 -1.49 3.87
N LEU A 162 -16.21 -2.76 4.07
CA LEU A 162 -16.48 -3.31 5.40
C LEU A 162 -15.22 -3.36 6.26
N ALA A 163 -14.10 -3.83 5.72
CA ALA A 163 -12.82 -3.84 6.43
C ALA A 163 -12.36 -2.44 6.85
N LEU A 164 -12.61 -1.43 6.02
CA LEU A 164 -12.30 -0.04 6.34
C LEU A 164 -13.18 0.48 7.50
N ILE A 165 -14.48 0.18 7.51
CA ILE A 165 -15.37 0.51 8.62
C ILE A 165 -14.91 -0.16 9.91
N ASP A 166 -14.55 -1.44 9.86
CA ASP A 166 -14.02 -2.17 11.01
C ASP A 166 -12.70 -1.58 11.52
N SER A 167 -11.81 -1.15 10.61
CA SER A 167 -10.55 -0.48 10.94
C SER A 167 -10.80 0.81 11.73
N PHE A 168 -11.72 1.66 11.27
CA PHE A 168 -12.12 2.86 12.00
C PHE A 168 -12.76 2.55 13.36
N ALA A 169 -13.64 1.55 13.44
CA ALA A 169 -14.27 1.16 14.70
C ALA A 169 -13.24 0.68 15.74
N LYS A 170 -12.21 -0.06 15.32
CA LYS A 170 -11.10 -0.48 16.20
C LYS A 170 -10.29 0.71 16.70
N GLU A 171 -10.04 1.70 15.84
CA GLU A 171 -9.31 2.91 16.21
C GLU A 171 -10.06 3.75 17.25
N ILE A 172 -11.38 3.94 17.07
CA ILE A 172 -12.26 4.61 18.04
C ILE A 172 -12.23 3.90 19.39
N ASN A 173 -12.43 2.58 19.41
CA ASN A 173 -12.44 1.80 20.66
C ASN A 173 -11.08 1.87 21.40
N LYS A 174 -9.96 1.93 20.66
CA LYS A 174 -8.63 2.10 21.24
C LYS A 174 -8.47 3.47 21.90
N GLN A 175 -9.00 4.54 21.29
CA GLN A 175 -8.99 5.89 21.87
C GLN A 175 -9.86 5.96 23.13
N ASP A 176 -11.05 5.37 23.12
CA ASP A 176 -11.94 5.33 24.29
C ASP A 176 -11.31 4.57 25.47
N THR A 177 -10.61 3.47 25.19
CA THR A 177 -9.90 2.68 26.22
C THR A 177 -8.75 3.47 26.84
N TYR A 178 -8.02 4.25 26.03
CA TYR A 178 -6.92 5.10 26.50
C TYR A 178 -7.42 6.24 27.39
N ILE A 179 -8.55 6.87 27.04
CA ILE A 179 -9.18 7.91 27.86
C ILE A 179 -9.61 7.34 29.22
N ASN A 180 -10.24 6.17 29.25
CA ASN A 180 -10.72 5.59 30.51
C ASN A 180 -9.56 5.16 31.43
N THR A 181 -8.47 4.63 30.90
CA THR A 181 -7.29 4.22 31.71
C THR A 181 -6.44 5.39 32.21
N SER A 182 -6.42 6.51 31.48
CA SER A 182 -5.74 7.74 31.91
C SER A 182 -6.53 8.55 32.95
N VAL A 183 -7.84 8.36 33.04
CA VAL A 183 -8.70 8.94 34.10
C VAL A 183 -8.62 8.14 35.40
N GLU A 184 -8.39 6.83 35.35
CA GLU A 184 -8.23 5.98 36.55
C GLU A 184 -6.84 6.06 37.20
N THR A 185 -5.88 6.74 36.57
CA THR A 185 -4.49 6.87 37.06
C THR A 185 -4.13 8.27 37.56
N THR A 186 -5.10 9.19 37.65
CA THR A 186 -5.00 10.50 38.32
C THR A 186 -5.79 10.53 39.61
#